data_AF-A0A2M8NTA2-F1
#
_entry.id   AF-A0A2M8NTA2-F1
#
_cell.length_a   1.000
_cell.length_b   1.000
_cell.length_c   1.000
_cell.angle_alpha   90.00
_cell.angle_beta   90.00
_cell.angle_gamma   90.00
#
_symmetry.space_group_name_H-M   'P 1'
#
loop_
_entity.id
_entity.type
_entity.pdbx_description
1 polymer ?
#
loop_
_entity_poly.entity_id
_entity_poly.type
_entity_poly.pdbx_seq_one_letter_code
_entity_poly.pdbx_strand_id
1 'polypeptide(L)'
;VKTFTLANKARSTYEKIAEFNRNRQQLSSDPHQLIQQIATMRNERLIFAKNNYDINHLLYHCITRRRSIIQIFEFELRPIDINRLTIQTAKNNTILFDDSYYHYKFNLAKSTAYMQFDCLNPLFEIEVAIFPDPFALLEEFLRQQISTEAMLYPTAYLPLYSYSKKDDKKYIPERSGLNQWNAGGRSRQFDEVYIPIPKTFRDHVPNFFPPRDTQFTLHLPNGNKMMAKVCQDDGKALMSNPNRALGNWLLRDVLNLPEGELLTYDNLLRLGIDAVILQKIGELEYTIDFARIGTYEKFLQGALP
;
A
#
# COMPACT_ATOMS: atom_id res chain seq x y z
N VAL A 1 -3.55 -11.60 5.39
CA VAL A 1 -3.98 -13.01 5.27
C VAL A 1 -3.98 -13.42 3.81
N LYS A 2 -3.53 -14.64 3.50
CA LYS A 2 -3.48 -15.21 2.16
C LYS A 2 -4.20 -16.54 2.16
N THR A 3 -5.09 -16.77 1.19
CA THR A 3 -5.88 -17.99 1.14
C THR A 3 -5.65 -18.69 -0.20
N PHE A 4 -5.38 -19.99 -0.16
CA PHE A 4 -5.18 -20.80 -1.36
C PHE A 4 -5.58 -22.26 -1.14
N THR A 5 -5.75 -22.98 -2.24
CA THR A 5 -6.09 -24.41 -2.22
C THR A 5 -4.82 -25.20 -2.47
N LEU A 6 -4.51 -26.16 -1.60
CA LEU A 6 -3.42 -27.11 -1.81
C LEU A 6 -3.97 -28.33 -2.53
N ALA A 7 -3.41 -28.64 -3.70
CA ALA A 7 -3.73 -29.89 -4.38
C ALA A 7 -3.45 -31.09 -3.48
N ASN A 8 -4.22 -32.17 -3.65
CA ASN A 8 -4.04 -33.39 -2.87
C ASN A 8 -2.61 -33.92 -3.04
N LYS A 9 -1.89 -34.09 -1.93
CA LYS A 9 -0.45 -34.49 -1.82
C LYS A 9 0.59 -33.40 -2.16
N ALA A 10 0.20 -32.21 -2.63
CA ALA A 10 1.16 -31.12 -2.82
C ALA A 10 1.72 -30.67 -1.47
N ARG A 11 3.04 -30.55 -1.37
CA ARG A 11 3.77 -30.09 -0.18
C ARG A 11 4.03 -28.59 -0.19
N SER A 12 4.05 -27.99 -1.38
CA SER A 12 4.25 -26.55 -1.56
C SER A 12 3.44 -26.01 -2.73
N THR A 13 3.28 -24.69 -2.77
CA THR A 13 2.62 -23.99 -3.89
C THR A 13 3.28 -22.63 -4.13
N TYR A 14 3.27 -22.17 -5.38
CA TYR A 14 3.68 -20.82 -5.73
C TYR A 14 2.49 -19.87 -5.69
N GLU A 15 2.55 -18.90 -4.79
CA GLU A 15 1.44 -17.97 -4.60
C GLU A 15 1.91 -16.53 -4.76
N LYS A 16 1.09 -15.68 -5.39
CA LYS A 16 1.46 -14.30 -5.73
C LYS A 16 1.83 -13.51 -4.47
N ILE A 17 3.00 -12.86 -4.47
CA ILE A 17 3.47 -12.01 -3.37
C ILE A 17 3.53 -10.53 -3.75
N ALA A 18 3.67 -10.21 -5.04
CA ALA A 18 3.71 -8.83 -5.51
C ALA A 18 3.30 -8.73 -6.99
N GLU A 19 2.90 -7.54 -7.41
CA GLU A 19 2.50 -7.20 -8.78
C GLU A 19 3.06 -5.82 -9.16
N PHE A 20 3.51 -5.68 -10.40
CA PHE A 20 4.32 -4.55 -10.88
C PHE A 20 3.81 -3.95 -12.20
N ASN A 21 2.52 -4.14 -12.53
CA ASN A 21 1.94 -3.72 -13.82
C ASN A 21 2.19 -2.25 -14.16
N ARG A 22 2.16 -1.37 -13.15
CA ARG A 22 2.33 0.09 -13.35
C ARG A 22 3.78 0.53 -13.49
N ASN A 23 4.74 -0.37 -13.24
CA ASN A 23 6.17 -0.12 -13.42
C ASN A 23 6.73 -0.84 -14.66
N ARG A 24 5.87 -1.48 -15.46
CA ARG A 24 6.31 -2.36 -16.56
C ARG A 24 7.26 -1.67 -17.55
N GLN A 25 7.08 -0.37 -17.81
CA GLN A 25 7.92 0.40 -18.72
C GLN A 25 9.34 0.65 -18.19
N GLN A 26 9.55 0.53 -16.87
CA GLN A 26 10.84 0.75 -16.20
C GLN A 26 11.63 -0.55 -15.99
N LEU A 27 11.02 -1.69 -16.29
CA LEU A 27 11.62 -3.01 -16.09
C LEU A 27 12.59 -3.34 -17.22
N SER A 28 13.80 -3.78 -16.85
CA SER A 28 14.81 -4.23 -17.81
C SER A 28 14.33 -5.47 -18.58
N SER A 29 14.76 -5.57 -19.83
CA SER A 29 14.59 -6.78 -20.63
C SER A 29 15.61 -7.87 -20.27
N ASP A 30 16.72 -7.51 -19.64
CA ASP A 30 17.73 -8.46 -19.18
C ASP A 30 17.23 -9.21 -17.93
N PRO A 31 17.21 -10.56 -17.92
CA PRO A 31 16.70 -11.33 -16.79
C PRO A 31 17.38 -11.02 -15.45
N HIS A 32 18.70 -10.81 -15.43
CA HIS A 32 19.43 -10.56 -14.18
C HIS A 32 19.08 -9.18 -13.61
N GLN A 33 19.17 -8.14 -14.43
CA GLN A 33 18.79 -6.79 -14.02
C GLN A 33 17.31 -6.71 -13.63
N LEU A 34 16.43 -7.40 -14.37
CA LEU A 34 15.01 -7.46 -14.07
C LEU A 34 14.76 -8.05 -12.69
N ILE A 35 15.33 -9.22 -12.37
CA ILE A 35 15.13 -9.86 -11.06
C ILE A 35 15.70 -8.99 -9.93
N GLN A 36 16.84 -8.33 -10.15
CA GLN A 36 17.37 -7.35 -9.19
C GLN A 36 16.39 -6.20 -8.96
N GLN A 37 15.84 -5.60 -10.02
CA GLN A 37 14.85 -4.52 -9.89
C GLN A 37 13.59 -4.98 -9.15
N ILE A 38 13.05 -6.16 -9.49
CA ILE A 38 11.87 -6.73 -8.83
C ILE A 38 12.13 -7.01 -7.34
N ALA A 39 13.30 -7.55 -7.01
CA ALA A 39 13.69 -7.81 -5.63
C ALA A 39 13.82 -6.50 -4.84
N THR A 40 14.52 -5.50 -5.40
CA THR A 40 14.66 -4.16 -4.79
C THR A 40 13.31 -3.52 -4.53
N MET A 41 12.45 -3.42 -5.55
CA MET A 41 11.12 -2.79 -5.41
C MET A 41 10.24 -3.52 -4.39
N ARG A 42 10.30 -4.86 -4.35
CA ARG A 42 9.56 -5.63 -3.32
C ARG A 42 10.10 -5.31 -1.93
N ASN A 43 11.41 -5.26 -1.76
CA ASN A 43 12.03 -4.99 -0.46
C ASN A 43 11.71 -3.57 0.02
N GLU A 44 11.75 -2.59 -0.87
CA GLU A 44 11.32 -1.20 -0.59
C GLU A 44 9.87 -1.16 -0.09
N ARG A 45 8.96 -1.92 -0.70
CA ARG A 45 7.56 -2.02 -0.23
C ARG A 45 7.43 -2.64 1.16
N LEU A 46 8.27 -3.62 1.49
CA LEU A 46 8.28 -4.21 2.83
C LEU A 46 8.82 -3.25 3.88
N ILE A 47 9.89 -2.52 3.56
CA ILE A 47 10.48 -1.51 4.44
C ILE A 47 9.46 -0.38 4.66
N PHE A 48 8.85 0.13 3.60
CA PHE A 48 7.78 1.12 3.68
C PHE A 48 6.64 0.66 4.59
N ALA A 49 6.16 -0.58 4.45
CA ALA A 49 5.11 -1.11 5.31
C ALA A 49 5.55 -1.20 6.78
N LYS A 50 6.78 -1.65 7.04
CA LYS A 50 7.36 -1.69 8.38
C LYS A 50 7.40 -0.31 9.02
N ASN A 51 7.90 0.67 8.28
CA ASN A 51 8.03 2.04 8.76
C ASN A 51 6.66 2.71 9.00
N ASN A 52 5.69 2.48 8.09
CA ASN A 52 4.36 3.08 8.20
C ASN A 52 3.63 2.69 9.49
N TYR A 53 3.75 1.43 9.89
CA TYR A 53 3.09 0.88 11.08
C TYR A 53 4.03 0.74 12.30
N ASP A 54 5.29 1.19 12.19
CA ASP A 54 6.33 1.04 13.20
C ASP A 54 6.50 -0.40 13.74
N ILE A 55 6.71 -1.33 12.80
CA ILE A 55 6.85 -2.77 13.10
C ILE A 55 8.14 -3.36 12.55
N ASN A 56 8.71 -4.32 13.28
CA ASN A 56 9.97 -4.96 12.90
C ASN A 56 9.79 -6.26 12.10
N HIS A 57 8.63 -6.91 12.22
CA HIS A 57 8.33 -8.20 11.59
C HIS A 57 7.04 -8.13 10.76
N LEU A 58 7.03 -8.86 9.66
CA LEU A 58 5.86 -9.01 8.78
C LEU A 58 5.63 -10.50 8.57
N LEU A 59 4.38 -10.96 8.65
CA LEU A 59 4.00 -12.37 8.53
C LEU A 59 2.92 -12.57 7.46
N TYR A 60 3.08 -13.62 6.66
CA TYR A 60 2.02 -14.17 5.82
C TYR A 60 1.22 -15.14 6.69
N HIS A 61 0.07 -14.71 7.19
CA HIS A 61 -0.93 -15.65 7.70
C HIS A 61 -1.58 -16.35 6.50
N CYS A 62 -1.25 -17.63 6.31
CA CYS A 62 -1.68 -18.45 5.19
C CYS A 62 -2.75 -19.43 5.64
N ILE A 63 -3.96 -19.29 5.10
CA ILE A 63 -5.06 -20.23 5.29
C ILE A 63 -5.12 -21.12 4.06
N THR A 64 -4.86 -22.40 4.24
CA THR A 64 -4.88 -23.37 3.15
C THR A 64 -6.03 -24.33 3.34
N ARG A 65 -6.58 -24.81 2.22
CA ARG A 65 -7.73 -25.72 2.23
C ARG A 65 -7.35 -27.04 1.58
N ARG A 66 -7.63 -28.13 2.29
CA ARG A 66 -7.68 -29.50 1.78
C ARG A 66 -9.10 -30.04 1.99
N ARG A 67 -9.38 -31.24 1.46
CA ARG A 67 -10.69 -31.86 1.67
C ARG A 67 -10.95 -32.03 3.18
N SER A 68 -12.02 -31.41 3.67
CA SER A 68 -12.47 -31.45 5.07
C SER A 68 -11.50 -30.93 6.13
N ILE A 69 -10.41 -30.24 5.74
CA ILE A 69 -9.42 -29.68 6.67
C ILE A 69 -9.00 -28.29 6.20
N ILE A 70 -9.02 -27.32 7.12
CA ILE A 70 -8.37 -26.03 6.98
C ILE A 70 -7.05 -26.07 7.76
N GLN A 71 -5.96 -25.65 7.14
CA GLN A 71 -4.65 -25.58 7.80
C GLN A 71 -4.17 -24.13 7.80
N ILE A 72 -3.63 -23.68 8.93
CA ILE A 72 -3.10 -22.33 9.10
C ILE A 72 -1.57 -22.43 9.20
N PHE A 73 -0.89 -21.58 8.44
CA PHE A 73 0.57 -21.46 8.43
C PHE A 73 0.96 -19.99 8.60
N GLU A 74 2.17 -19.77 9.12
CA GLU A 74 2.80 -18.46 9.10
C GLU A 74 4.16 -18.56 8.41
N PHE A 75 4.42 -17.59 7.53
CA PHE A 75 5.70 -17.44 6.86
C PHE A 75 6.18 -16.01 7.02
N GLU A 76 7.45 -15.82 7.33
CA GLU A 76 8.01 -14.49 7.43
C GLU A 76 8.04 -13.78 6.07
N LEU A 77 7.50 -12.56 5.98
CA LEU A 77 7.68 -11.65 4.83
C LEU A 77 9.07 -11.02 4.92
N ARG A 78 10.05 -11.81 4.53
CA ARG A 78 11.44 -11.37 4.50
C ARG A 78 11.70 -10.50 3.28
N PRO A 79 12.61 -9.51 3.37
CA PRO A 79 13.31 -8.99 2.20
C PRO A 79 14.01 -10.12 1.44
N ILE A 80 13.96 -10.06 0.12
CA ILE A 80 14.75 -10.94 -0.76
C ILE A 80 16.23 -10.59 -0.58
N ASP A 81 17.08 -11.60 -0.41
CA ASP A 81 18.52 -11.40 -0.29
C ASP A 81 19.14 -11.14 -1.67
N ILE A 82 19.19 -9.85 -2.05
CA ILE A 82 19.62 -9.39 -3.38
C ILE A 82 21.05 -9.82 -3.71
N ASN A 83 21.92 -9.91 -2.69
CA ASN A 83 23.34 -10.24 -2.87
C ASN A 83 23.56 -11.73 -3.17
N ARG A 84 22.57 -12.57 -2.91
CA ARG A 84 22.64 -14.03 -3.11
C ARG A 84 21.55 -14.54 -4.05
N LEU A 85 21.10 -13.67 -4.96
CA LEU A 85 20.14 -14.02 -6.00
C LEU A 85 20.75 -14.93 -7.05
N THR A 86 20.10 -16.07 -7.31
CA THR A 86 20.49 -17.00 -8.38
C THR A 86 19.30 -17.26 -9.31
N ILE A 87 19.48 -17.03 -10.61
CA ILE A 87 18.48 -17.40 -11.61
C ILE A 87 18.67 -18.88 -11.97
N GLN A 88 17.64 -19.69 -11.74
CA GLN A 88 17.64 -21.12 -12.08
C GLN A 88 17.23 -21.35 -13.52
N THR A 89 16.23 -20.61 -14.00
CA THR A 89 15.69 -20.78 -15.35
C THR A 89 14.97 -19.51 -15.81
N ALA A 90 15.21 -19.09 -17.05
CA ALA A 90 14.44 -18.05 -17.72
C ALA A 90 13.86 -18.62 -19.02
N LYS A 91 12.60 -19.07 -19.00
CA LYS A 91 11.91 -19.71 -20.14
C LYS A 91 10.43 -19.40 -20.14
N ASN A 92 9.80 -19.40 -21.32
CA ASN A 92 8.34 -19.35 -21.47
C ASN A 92 7.69 -18.25 -20.62
N ASN A 93 8.23 -17.03 -20.71
CA ASN A 93 7.69 -15.85 -20.05
C ASN A 93 7.67 -15.96 -18.50
N THR A 94 8.53 -16.83 -17.96
CA THR A 94 8.70 -17.09 -16.53
C THR A 94 10.18 -17.14 -16.19
N ILE A 95 10.55 -16.52 -15.08
CA ILE A 95 11.90 -16.59 -14.51
C ILE A 95 11.78 -17.23 -13.12
N LEU A 96 12.45 -18.36 -12.93
CA LEU A 96 12.64 -19.00 -11.64
C LEU A 96 13.97 -18.54 -11.06
N PHE A 97 13.93 -18.10 -9.82
CA PHE A 97 15.09 -17.58 -9.12
C PHE A 97 14.94 -17.82 -7.63
N ASP A 98 16.05 -17.89 -6.92
CA ASP A 98 16.08 -18.16 -5.49
C ASP A 98 17.02 -17.18 -4.80
N ASP A 99 16.82 -17.04 -3.49
CA ASP A 99 17.79 -16.43 -2.59
C ASP A 99 18.22 -17.44 -1.51
N SER A 100 18.84 -16.97 -0.43
CA SER A 100 19.27 -17.81 0.69
C SER A 100 18.12 -18.48 1.46
N TYR A 101 16.86 -18.11 1.23
CA TYR A 101 15.74 -18.43 2.11
C TYR A 101 14.53 -19.04 1.41
N TYR A 102 14.18 -18.52 0.23
CA TYR A 102 12.98 -18.93 -0.47
C TYR A 102 13.21 -19.09 -1.96
N HIS A 103 12.29 -19.85 -2.56
CA HIS A 103 12.19 -20.02 -4.00
C HIS A 103 11.14 -19.09 -4.59
N TYR A 104 11.47 -18.47 -5.71
CA TYR A 104 10.61 -17.47 -6.34
C TYR A 104 10.36 -17.77 -7.81
N LYS A 105 9.29 -17.16 -8.30
CA LYS A 105 8.89 -17.21 -9.71
C LYS A 105 8.40 -15.83 -10.11
N PHE A 106 8.95 -15.27 -11.18
CA PHE A 106 8.44 -14.05 -11.81
C PHE A 106 7.74 -14.39 -13.13
N ASN A 107 6.51 -13.93 -13.30
CA ASN A 107 5.77 -14.03 -14.56
C ASN A 107 5.84 -12.70 -15.32
N LEU A 108 6.45 -12.72 -16.50
CA LEU A 108 6.73 -11.54 -17.32
C LEU A 108 5.46 -10.93 -17.96
N ALA A 109 4.48 -11.75 -18.37
CA ALA A 109 3.26 -11.24 -19.02
C ALA A 109 2.35 -10.55 -18.01
N LYS A 110 2.25 -11.13 -16.82
CA LYS A 110 1.43 -10.61 -15.73
C LYS A 110 2.19 -9.64 -14.83
N SER A 111 3.49 -9.41 -15.06
CA SER A 111 4.37 -8.64 -14.17
C SER A 111 4.17 -8.95 -12.69
N THR A 112 4.12 -10.25 -12.34
CA THR A 112 3.81 -10.72 -10.98
C THR A 112 4.91 -11.60 -10.42
N ALA A 113 5.31 -11.33 -9.17
CA ALA A 113 6.21 -12.16 -8.39
C ALA A 113 5.43 -13.12 -7.51
N TYR A 114 5.92 -14.35 -7.41
CA TYR A 114 5.39 -15.44 -6.60
C TYR A 114 6.52 -15.97 -5.72
N MET A 115 6.15 -16.45 -4.54
CA MET A 115 7.04 -17.18 -3.64
C MET A 115 6.49 -18.60 -3.49
N GLN A 116 7.37 -19.58 -3.35
CA GLN A 116 6.99 -20.93 -2.96
C GLN A 116 6.75 -20.97 -1.46
N PHE A 117 5.55 -21.40 -1.07
CA PHE A 117 5.17 -21.59 0.32
C PHE A 117 5.28 -23.08 0.65
N ASP A 118 6.16 -23.44 1.56
CA ASP A 118 6.33 -24.82 2.02
C ASP A 118 5.32 -25.17 3.11
N CYS A 119 4.30 -25.94 2.77
CA CYS A 119 3.12 -26.19 3.58
C CYS A 119 3.20 -27.56 4.27
N LEU A 120 4.34 -27.86 4.89
CA LEU A 120 4.59 -29.14 5.57
C LEU A 120 4.12 -29.15 7.03
N ASN A 121 4.38 -28.07 7.77
CA ASN A 121 4.16 -28.00 9.21
C ASN A 121 3.14 -26.88 9.51
N PRO A 122 1.83 -27.18 9.55
CA PRO A 122 0.83 -26.20 9.92
C PRO A 122 0.94 -25.84 11.40
N LEU A 123 0.63 -24.59 11.73
CA LEU A 123 0.47 -24.13 13.12
C LEU A 123 -0.80 -24.69 13.73
N PHE A 124 -1.87 -24.72 12.93
CA PHE A 124 -3.18 -25.24 13.34
C PHE A 124 -3.82 -26.02 12.20
N GLU A 125 -4.55 -27.06 12.58
CA GLU A 125 -5.44 -27.80 11.70
C GLU A 125 -6.85 -27.76 12.28
N ILE A 126 -7.81 -27.48 11.43
CA ILE A 126 -9.22 -27.37 11.78
C ILE A 126 -9.98 -28.31 10.87
N GLU A 127 -10.60 -29.33 11.44
CA GLU A 127 -11.54 -30.18 10.71
C GLU A 127 -12.79 -29.37 10.37
N VAL A 128 -13.22 -29.46 9.12
CA VAL A 128 -14.40 -28.77 8.63
C VAL A 128 -15.37 -29.76 8.00
N ALA A 129 -16.60 -29.74 8.49
CA ALA A 129 -17.70 -30.46 7.88
C ALA A 129 -18.08 -29.77 6.57
N ILE A 130 -18.09 -30.53 5.47
CA ILE A 130 -18.63 -30.08 4.19
C ILE A 130 -20.10 -30.50 4.18
N PHE A 131 -20.99 -29.53 4.32
CA PHE A 131 -22.43 -29.78 4.29
C PHE A 131 -22.85 -30.27 2.89
N PRO A 132 -23.70 -31.32 2.82
CA PRO A 132 -24.20 -31.82 1.53
C PRO A 132 -25.00 -30.78 0.73
N ASP A 133 -25.77 -29.94 1.43
CA ASP A 133 -26.51 -28.84 0.85
C ASP A 133 -26.08 -27.50 1.50
N PRO A 134 -25.05 -26.84 0.95
CA PRO A 134 -24.60 -25.55 1.47
C PRO A 134 -25.62 -24.42 1.20
N PHE A 135 -26.55 -24.59 0.25
CA PHE A 135 -27.52 -23.55 -0.10
C PHE A 135 -28.62 -23.44 0.95
N ALA A 136 -29.11 -24.57 1.47
CA ALA A 136 -30.08 -24.58 2.57
C ALA A 136 -29.55 -23.82 3.80
N LEU A 137 -28.28 -24.06 4.16
CA LEU A 137 -27.63 -23.37 5.27
C LEU A 137 -27.47 -21.87 5.02
N LEU A 138 -27.07 -21.47 3.79
CA LEU A 138 -26.97 -20.06 3.42
C LEU A 138 -28.33 -19.35 3.47
N GLU A 139 -29.40 -20.01 3.02
CA GLU A 139 -30.75 -19.47 3.08
C GLU A 139 -31.19 -19.23 4.53
N GLU A 140 -30.85 -20.13 5.45
CA GLU A 140 -31.09 -19.96 6.89
C GLU A 140 -30.30 -18.77 7.46
N PHE A 141 -29.02 -18.64 7.12
CA PHE A 141 -28.20 -17.50 7.57
C PHE A 141 -28.70 -16.16 7.04
N LEU A 142 -29.13 -16.11 5.78
CA LEU A 142 -29.70 -14.90 5.18
C LEU A 142 -31.02 -14.50 5.85
N ARG A 143 -31.81 -15.48 6.31
CA ARG A 143 -33.03 -15.23 7.09
C ARG A 143 -32.73 -14.69 8.48
N GLN A 144 -31.59 -15.04 9.08
CA GLN A 144 -31.22 -14.63 10.44
C GLN A 144 -30.68 -13.20 10.57
N GLN A 145 -30.62 -12.39 9.49
CA GLN A 145 -30.11 -11.00 9.46
C GLN A 145 -29.05 -10.72 10.54
N ILE A 146 -27.83 -11.18 10.31
CA ILE A 146 -26.70 -10.72 11.13
C ILE A 146 -26.43 -9.27 10.70
N SER A 147 -27.05 -8.34 11.42
CA SER A 147 -26.70 -6.92 11.39
C SER A 147 -25.32 -6.77 12.03
N THR A 148 -24.28 -6.84 11.22
CA THR A 148 -23.03 -6.15 11.55
C THR A 148 -23.16 -4.74 10.98
N GLU A 149 -23.63 -3.80 11.79
CA GLU A 149 -23.40 -2.38 11.54
C GLU A 149 -21.87 -2.15 11.58
N ALA A 150 -21.23 -2.29 10.42
CA ALA A 150 -19.88 -1.80 10.26
C ALA A 150 -19.95 -0.27 10.39
N MET A 151 -19.21 0.28 11.35
CA MET A 151 -19.07 1.72 11.50
C MET A 151 -18.43 2.28 10.22
N LEU A 152 -19.24 2.83 9.34
CA LEU A 152 -18.80 3.47 8.09
C LEU A 152 -18.42 4.91 8.41
N TYR A 153 -17.13 5.14 8.59
CA TYR A 153 -16.60 6.50 8.67
C TYR A 153 -16.60 7.14 7.27
N PRO A 154 -17.03 8.40 7.13
CA PRO A 154 -16.83 9.17 5.91
C PRO A 154 -15.37 9.07 5.49
N THR A 155 -15.14 8.57 4.29
CA THR A 155 -13.81 8.25 3.77
C THR A 155 -13.53 9.13 2.55
N ALA A 156 -12.29 9.57 2.40
CA ALA A 156 -11.90 10.34 1.23
C ALA A 156 -10.42 10.11 0.89
N TYR A 157 -10.03 10.45 -0.33
CA TYR A 157 -8.67 10.23 -0.83
C TYR A 157 -8.06 11.53 -1.33
N LEU A 158 -6.81 11.81 -0.97
CA LEU A 158 -6.03 12.92 -1.51
C LEU A 158 -4.83 12.43 -2.31
N PRO A 159 -4.54 13.00 -3.48
CA PRO A 159 -3.39 12.60 -4.26
C PRO A 159 -2.10 13.15 -3.64
N LEU A 160 -1.03 12.36 -3.70
CA LEU A 160 0.33 12.77 -3.35
C LEU A 160 1.11 13.34 -4.55
N TYR A 161 0.42 13.55 -5.68
CA TYR A 161 0.95 14.08 -6.93
C TYR A 161 0.09 15.23 -7.46
N SER A 162 0.66 15.96 -8.40
CA SER A 162 -0.02 16.87 -9.30
C SER A 162 -0.18 16.22 -10.68
N TYR A 163 -1.13 16.71 -11.48
CA TYR A 163 -1.37 16.22 -12.83
C TYR A 163 -1.18 17.33 -13.86
N SER A 164 -0.32 17.08 -14.85
CA SER A 164 -0.08 17.97 -15.98
C SER A 164 -1.08 17.63 -17.09
N LYS A 165 -2.05 18.52 -17.33
CA LYS A 165 -2.98 18.37 -18.47
C LYS A 165 -2.27 18.46 -19.82
N LYS A 166 -1.16 19.21 -19.89
CA LYS A 166 -0.40 19.41 -21.12
C LYS A 166 0.30 18.12 -21.56
N ASP A 167 0.88 17.41 -20.61
CA ASP A 167 1.69 16.22 -20.88
C ASP A 167 0.95 14.91 -20.56
N ASP A 168 -0.33 15.00 -20.15
CA ASP A 168 -1.17 13.89 -19.68
C ASP A 168 -0.43 12.97 -18.68
N LYS A 169 0.22 13.58 -17.68
CA LYS A 169 1.08 12.84 -16.74
C LYS A 169 0.95 13.30 -15.30
N LYS A 170 1.04 12.32 -14.39
CA LYS A 170 1.19 12.54 -12.95
C LYS A 170 2.66 12.87 -12.66
N TYR A 171 2.90 13.83 -11.77
CA TYR A 171 4.22 14.24 -11.35
C TYR A 171 4.18 14.84 -9.94
N ILE A 172 5.32 14.89 -9.26
CA ILE A 172 5.44 15.63 -7.99
C ILE A 172 6.20 16.92 -8.30
N PRO A 173 5.61 18.11 -8.01
CA PRO A 173 6.31 19.37 -8.24
C PRO A 173 7.60 19.45 -7.42
N GLU A 174 8.67 19.99 -8.01
CA GLU A 174 9.97 20.08 -7.35
C GLU A 174 10.03 21.15 -6.24
N ARG A 175 9.08 22.08 -6.22
CA ARG A 175 9.11 23.30 -5.37
C ARG A 175 7.78 23.60 -4.67
N SER A 176 6.88 22.63 -4.59
CA SER A 176 5.59 22.78 -3.93
C SER A 176 5.04 21.43 -3.44
N GLY A 177 3.94 21.45 -2.68
CA GLY A 177 3.36 20.26 -2.07
C GLY A 177 4.37 19.55 -1.16
N LEU A 178 4.67 18.31 -1.52
CA LEU A 178 5.59 17.44 -0.79
C LEU A 178 7.06 17.87 -0.90
N ASN A 179 7.42 18.69 -1.89
CA ASN A 179 8.76 19.30 -2.00
C ASN A 179 8.74 20.81 -1.71
N GLN A 180 7.78 21.30 -0.90
CA GLN A 180 7.70 22.73 -0.58
C GLN A 180 8.98 23.25 0.10
N TRP A 181 9.70 22.42 0.86
CA TRP A 181 10.99 22.76 1.46
C TRP A 181 12.02 23.27 0.44
N ASN A 182 11.92 22.88 -0.84
CA ASN A 182 12.80 23.33 -1.93
C ASN A 182 12.31 24.60 -2.65
N ALA A 183 11.20 25.20 -2.21
CA ALA A 183 10.68 26.42 -2.80
C ALA A 183 11.65 27.62 -2.63
N GLY A 184 11.70 28.50 -3.64
CA GLY A 184 12.44 29.75 -3.53
C GLY A 184 11.84 30.73 -2.51
N GLY A 185 12.57 31.81 -2.23
CA GLY A 185 12.15 32.84 -1.27
C GLY A 185 12.73 32.59 0.12
N ARG A 186 11.88 32.55 1.16
CA ARG A 186 12.36 32.37 2.54
C ARG A 186 13.05 31.02 2.73
N SER A 187 13.98 30.97 3.69
CA SER A 187 14.52 29.72 4.17
C SER A 187 13.41 28.82 4.72
N ARG A 188 13.48 27.53 4.40
CA ARG A 188 12.53 26.49 4.78
C ARG A 188 13.29 25.34 5.41
N GLN A 189 12.64 24.65 6.33
CA GLN A 189 13.18 23.42 6.90
C GLN A 189 12.86 22.26 5.96
N PHE A 190 13.73 21.23 5.93
CA PHE A 190 13.63 20.12 4.97
C PHE A 190 12.35 19.28 5.09
N ASP A 191 11.60 19.42 6.17
CA ASP A 191 10.34 18.71 6.42
C ASP A 191 9.10 19.61 6.28
N GLU A 192 9.28 20.83 5.77
CA GLU A 192 8.16 21.74 5.54
C GLU A 192 7.43 21.35 4.24
N VAL A 193 6.26 20.72 4.40
CA VAL A 193 5.46 20.18 3.29
C VAL A 193 3.97 20.44 3.47
N TYR A 194 3.21 20.22 2.40
CA TYR A 194 1.75 20.06 2.47
C TYR A 194 1.26 18.98 1.51
N ILE A 195 0.18 18.29 1.88
CA ILE A 195 -0.56 17.45 0.95
C ILE A 195 -1.56 18.35 0.20
N PRO A 196 -1.54 18.38 -1.15
CA PRO A 196 -2.51 19.16 -1.91
C PRO A 196 -3.95 18.71 -1.65
N ILE A 197 -4.87 19.67 -1.57
CA ILE A 197 -6.31 19.47 -1.57
C ILE A 197 -6.85 20.03 -2.89
N PRO A 198 -6.91 19.21 -3.96
CA PRO A 198 -7.31 19.70 -5.28
C PRO A 198 -8.71 20.30 -5.27
N LYS A 199 -8.97 21.26 -6.17
CA LYS A 199 -10.33 21.78 -6.35
C LYS A 199 -11.32 20.66 -6.68
N THR A 200 -10.94 19.71 -7.53
CA THR A 200 -11.78 18.57 -7.89
C THR A 200 -12.19 17.72 -6.68
N PHE A 201 -11.30 17.56 -5.68
CA PHE A 201 -11.64 16.92 -4.41
C PHE A 201 -12.68 17.73 -3.64
N ARG A 202 -12.45 19.04 -3.48
CA ARG A 202 -13.34 19.93 -2.72
C ARG A 202 -14.73 20.03 -3.33
N ASP A 203 -14.82 19.97 -4.65
CA ASP A 203 -16.09 19.95 -5.38
C ASP A 203 -16.80 18.59 -5.25
N HIS A 204 -16.04 17.48 -5.16
CA HIS A 204 -16.58 16.12 -5.06
C HIS A 204 -17.09 15.77 -3.65
N VAL A 205 -16.37 16.18 -2.60
CA VAL A 205 -16.71 15.97 -1.19
C VAL A 205 -16.58 17.27 -0.40
N PRO A 206 -17.53 18.21 -0.58
CA PRO A 206 -17.50 19.47 0.15
C PRO A 206 -17.65 19.24 1.65
N ASN A 207 -17.03 20.10 2.46
CA ASN A 207 -17.08 20.06 3.92
C ASN A 207 -16.51 18.78 4.56
N PHE A 208 -15.69 18.01 3.83
CA PHE A 208 -15.01 16.85 4.40
C PHE A 208 -14.09 17.23 5.57
N PHE A 209 -13.34 18.32 5.39
CA PHE A 209 -12.48 18.90 6.44
C PHE A 209 -13.18 20.04 7.19
N PRO A 210 -12.72 20.35 8.42
CA PRO A 210 -13.13 21.55 9.13
C PRO A 210 -12.79 22.84 8.34
N PRO A 211 -13.39 23.98 8.71
CA PRO A 211 -13.06 25.27 8.12
C PRO A 211 -11.56 25.58 8.18
N ARG A 212 -11.08 26.44 7.26
CA ARG A 212 -9.67 26.83 7.18
C ARG A 212 -9.16 27.29 8.55
N ASP A 213 -7.89 26.97 8.82
CA ASP A 213 -7.19 27.30 10.07
C ASP A 213 -7.76 26.67 11.34
N THR A 214 -8.84 25.87 11.24
CA THR A 214 -9.33 25.03 12.33
C THR A 214 -8.44 23.80 12.45
N GLN A 215 -7.90 23.58 13.65
CA GLN A 215 -7.05 22.43 13.92
C GLN A 215 -7.88 21.18 14.18
N PHE A 216 -7.36 20.04 13.72
CA PHE A 216 -7.90 18.72 13.98
C PHE A 216 -6.76 17.72 14.15
N THR A 217 -7.06 16.55 14.71
CA THR A 217 -6.07 15.51 14.96
C THR A 217 -6.09 14.46 13.85
N LEU A 218 -4.90 14.14 13.34
CA LEU A 218 -4.63 13.01 12.47
C LEU A 218 -4.02 11.86 13.29
N HIS A 219 -4.68 10.70 13.27
CA HIS A 219 -4.15 9.45 13.81
C HIS A 219 -3.37 8.74 12.71
N LEU A 220 -2.11 8.44 13.00
CA LEU A 220 -1.18 7.81 12.09
C LEU A 220 -1.21 6.29 12.22
N PRO A 221 -0.76 5.54 11.20
CA PRO A 221 -0.86 4.08 11.20
C PRO A 221 0.02 3.41 12.27
N ASN A 222 1.09 4.08 12.73
CA ASN A 222 1.93 3.65 13.85
C ASN A 222 1.33 3.95 15.24
N GLY A 223 0.11 4.47 15.32
CA GLY A 223 -0.56 4.83 16.57
C GLY A 223 -0.21 6.22 17.12
N ASN A 224 0.74 6.93 16.51
CA ASN A 224 1.03 8.32 16.85
C ASN A 224 -0.08 9.27 16.37
N LYS A 225 -0.10 10.49 16.90
CA LYS A 225 -1.04 11.54 16.52
C LYS A 225 -0.29 12.80 16.12
N MET A 226 -0.82 13.51 15.13
CA MET A 226 -0.33 14.84 14.76
C MET A 226 -1.49 15.82 14.62
N MET A 227 -1.27 17.08 15.01
CA MET A 227 -2.22 18.14 14.71
C MET A 227 -2.07 18.57 13.26
N ALA A 228 -3.20 18.77 12.58
CA ALA A 228 -3.25 19.23 11.21
C ALA A 228 -4.33 20.30 11.02
N LYS A 229 -4.24 21.02 9.91
CA LYS A 229 -5.23 22.01 9.49
C LYS A 229 -5.21 22.22 7.98
N VAL A 230 -6.36 22.68 7.47
CA VAL A 230 -6.47 23.19 6.09
C VAL A 230 -5.97 24.63 6.04
N CYS A 231 -5.05 24.92 5.12
CA CYS A 231 -4.31 26.18 5.00
C CYS A 231 -4.24 26.72 3.57
N GLN A 232 -3.63 27.91 3.45
CA GLN A 232 -3.36 28.65 2.21
C GLN A 232 -4.62 29.19 1.51
N ASP A 233 -4.40 30.01 0.47
CA ASP A 233 -5.46 30.53 -0.37
C ASP A 233 -6.34 29.39 -0.89
N ASP A 234 -7.65 29.58 -0.80
CA ASP A 234 -8.70 28.62 -1.15
C ASP A 234 -8.74 27.31 -0.35
N GLY A 235 -7.95 27.15 0.71
CA GLY A 235 -7.92 25.90 1.50
C GLY A 235 -7.34 24.72 0.72
N LYS A 236 -6.31 24.98 -0.09
CA LYS A 236 -5.69 24.01 -1.00
C LYS A 236 -4.62 23.12 -0.38
N ALA A 237 -4.29 23.30 0.90
CA ALA A 237 -3.16 22.63 1.54
C ALA A 237 -3.55 22.02 2.88
N LEU A 238 -3.33 20.72 3.04
CA LEU A 238 -3.33 20.04 4.33
C LEU A 238 -1.92 20.11 4.91
N MET A 239 -1.77 20.72 6.09
CA MET A 239 -0.49 20.93 6.77
C MET A 239 -0.56 20.49 8.22
N SER A 240 0.57 20.10 8.81
CA SER A 240 0.65 19.83 10.25
C SER A 240 0.92 21.08 11.08
N ASN A 241 0.68 21.03 12.39
CA ASN A 241 1.19 21.97 13.37
C ASN A 241 1.91 21.19 14.51
N PRO A 242 3.23 21.28 14.65
CA PRO A 242 4.17 22.13 13.89
C PRO A 242 4.27 21.73 12.40
N ASN A 243 4.62 22.69 11.53
CA ASN A 243 4.65 22.53 10.06
C ASN A 243 5.63 21.47 9.52
N ARG A 244 6.42 20.84 10.40
CA ARG A 244 7.38 19.79 10.06
C ARG A 244 6.89 18.38 10.31
N ALA A 245 5.88 18.21 11.18
CA ALA A 245 5.46 16.88 11.62
C ALA A 245 4.96 16.03 10.43
N LEU A 246 4.21 16.61 9.50
CA LEU A 246 3.76 15.94 8.29
C LEU A 246 4.92 15.50 7.40
N GLY A 247 5.91 16.37 7.17
CA GLY A 247 7.06 16.05 6.33
C GLY A 247 8.02 15.06 7.00
N ASN A 248 8.20 15.14 8.31
CA ASN A 248 9.01 14.19 9.06
C ASN A 248 8.39 12.78 8.99
N TRP A 249 7.10 12.64 9.30
CA TRP A 249 6.40 11.36 9.15
C TRP A 249 6.43 10.85 7.70
N LEU A 250 6.00 11.68 6.74
CA LEU A 250 5.82 11.24 5.36
C LEU A 250 7.16 11.00 4.67
N LEU A 251 8.08 11.98 4.65
CA LEU A 251 9.32 11.89 3.88
C LEU A 251 10.39 11.07 4.62
N ARG A 252 10.52 11.23 5.93
CA ARG A 252 11.66 10.68 6.70
C ARG A 252 11.31 9.31 7.25
N ASP A 253 10.27 9.24 8.08
CA ASP A 253 9.97 8.00 8.79
C ASP A 253 9.46 6.94 7.81
N VAL A 254 8.43 7.27 7.01
CA VAL A 254 7.75 6.28 6.17
C VAL A 254 8.44 6.06 4.82
N LEU A 255 8.70 7.12 4.07
CA LEU A 255 9.34 7.01 2.75
C LEU A 255 10.86 6.79 2.82
N ASN A 256 11.48 6.99 3.99
CA ASN A 256 12.91 6.85 4.22
C ASN A 256 13.76 7.64 3.21
N LEU A 257 13.29 8.85 2.87
CA LEU A 257 13.94 9.76 1.95
C LEU A 257 14.96 10.61 2.73
N PRO A 258 16.24 10.66 2.32
CA PRO A 258 17.24 11.55 2.92
C PRO A 258 16.86 13.02 2.85
N GLU A 259 17.29 13.82 3.83
CA GLU A 259 17.13 15.27 3.79
C GLU A 259 17.79 15.86 2.53
N GLY A 260 17.09 16.79 1.87
CA GLY A 260 17.55 17.40 0.62
C GLY A 260 17.32 16.57 -0.65
N GLU A 261 16.86 15.32 -0.55
CA GLU A 261 16.46 14.54 -1.72
C GLU A 261 15.02 14.86 -2.13
N LEU A 262 14.80 15.09 -3.42
CA LEU A 262 13.47 15.38 -3.98
C LEU A 262 12.61 14.12 -4.06
N LEU A 263 11.37 14.22 -3.57
CA LEU A 263 10.38 13.19 -3.81
C LEU A 263 9.87 13.29 -5.26
N THR A 264 10.03 12.22 -6.03
CA THR A 264 9.53 12.09 -7.41
C THR A 264 8.34 11.15 -7.48
N TYR A 265 7.57 11.23 -8.56
CA TYR A 265 6.45 10.30 -8.77
C TYR A 265 6.93 8.85 -8.90
N ASP A 266 8.14 8.62 -9.42
CA ASP A 266 8.72 7.29 -9.52
C ASP A 266 9.03 6.67 -8.15
N ASN A 267 9.37 7.47 -7.13
CA ASN A 267 9.47 6.97 -5.76
C ASN A 267 8.15 6.34 -5.31
N LEU A 268 7.02 7.03 -5.52
CA LEU A 268 5.69 6.53 -5.15
C LEU A 268 5.28 5.30 -5.97
N LEU A 269 5.56 5.31 -7.29
CA LEU A 269 5.28 4.18 -8.17
C LEU A 269 6.01 2.91 -7.74
N ARG A 270 7.29 3.00 -7.34
CA ARG A 270 8.05 1.85 -6.84
C ARG A 270 7.37 1.23 -5.62
N LEU A 271 6.86 2.07 -4.72
CA LEU A 271 6.15 1.66 -3.51
C LEU A 271 4.70 1.18 -3.76
N GLY A 272 4.13 1.43 -4.93
CA GLY A 272 2.77 0.99 -5.24
C GLY A 272 1.69 1.86 -4.58
N ILE A 273 2.01 3.12 -4.26
CA ILE A 273 1.11 4.12 -3.68
C ILE A 273 1.12 5.40 -4.53
N ASP A 274 0.06 6.21 -4.47
CA ASP A 274 0.06 7.56 -5.05
C ASP A 274 -0.91 8.54 -4.35
N ALA A 275 -1.55 8.12 -3.26
CA ALA A 275 -2.54 8.88 -2.54
C ALA A 275 -2.48 8.56 -1.05
N VAL A 276 -3.21 9.33 -0.25
CA VAL A 276 -3.55 9.00 1.13
C VAL A 276 -5.05 8.77 1.24
N ILE A 277 -5.45 7.88 2.13
CA ILE A 277 -6.84 7.69 2.57
C ILE A 277 -7.01 8.43 3.90
N LEU A 278 -8.14 9.10 4.05
CA LEU A 278 -8.54 9.81 5.26
C LEU A 278 -9.91 9.31 5.67
N GLN A 279 -10.10 9.06 6.97
CA GLN A 279 -11.42 8.70 7.51
C GLN A 279 -11.78 9.65 8.64
N LYS A 280 -12.96 10.26 8.56
CA LYS A 280 -13.48 11.13 9.62
C LYS A 280 -14.07 10.27 10.73
N ILE A 281 -13.33 10.11 11.82
CA ILE A 281 -13.71 9.27 12.96
C ILE A 281 -14.35 10.06 14.11
N GLY A 282 -14.41 11.39 13.99
CA GLY A 282 -15.09 12.30 14.90
C GLY A 282 -15.18 13.71 14.30
N GLU A 283 -15.63 14.70 15.09
CA GLU A 283 -15.79 16.07 14.58
C GLU A 283 -14.46 16.70 14.13
N LEU A 284 -13.40 16.52 14.92
CA LEU A 284 -12.04 17.02 14.68
C LEU A 284 -11.00 15.88 14.78
N GLU A 285 -11.43 14.66 14.47
CA GLU A 285 -10.62 13.44 14.60
C GLU A 285 -10.66 12.68 13.28
N TYR A 286 -9.47 12.45 12.70
CA TYR A 286 -9.33 11.81 11.40
C TYR A 286 -8.20 10.77 11.44
N THR A 287 -8.35 9.64 10.77
CA THR A 287 -7.22 8.76 10.47
C THR A 287 -6.60 9.15 9.14
N ILE A 288 -5.31 8.84 8.96
CA ILE A 288 -4.63 8.95 7.67
C ILE A 288 -3.77 7.70 7.44
N ASP A 289 -3.81 7.16 6.23
CA ASP A 289 -2.92 6.08 5.78
C ASP A 289 -2.59 6.25 4.29
N PHE A 290 -1.62 5.53 3.77
CA PHE A 290 -1.29 5.53 2.36
C PHE A 290 -2.26 4.67 1.55
N ALA A 291 -2.61 5.14 0.36
CA ALA A 291 -3.53 4.48 -0.55
C ALA A 291 -2.82 4.06 -1.85
N ARG A 292 -3.26 2.92 -2.38
CA ARG A 292 -2.69 2.32 -3.60
C ARG A 292 -2.85 3.24 -4.80
N ILE A 293 -1.94 3.06 -5.77
CA ILE A 293 -1.96 3.84 -7.00
C ILE A 293 -3.35 3.83 -7.63
N GLY A 294 -3.87 4.99 -8.03
CA GLY A 294 -5.14 5.14 -8.74
C GLY A 294 -6.39 5.06 -7.86
N THR A 295 -6.24 5.08 -6.54
CA THR A 295 -7.39 5.15 -5.62
C THR A 295 -8.07 6.51 -5.71
N TYR A 296 -7.31 7.60 -5.82
CA TYR A 296 -7.88 8.94 -5.97
C TYR A 296 -8.77 9.08 -7.22
N GLU A 297 -8.34 8.58 -8.38
CA GLU A 297 -9.20 8.61 -9.58
C GLU A 297 -10.47 7.77 -9.42
N LYS A 298 -10.36 6.57 -8.84
CA LYS A 298 -11.52 5.70 -8.59
C LYS A 298 -12.51 6.35 -7.64
N PHE A 299 -12.00 7.06 -6.62
CA PHE A 299 -12.81 7.85 -5.70
C PHE A 299 -13.59 8.93 -6.46
N LEU A 300 -12.93 9.75 -7.27
CA LEU A 300 -13.61 10.78 -8.08
C LEU A 300 -14.64 10.21 -9.07
N GLN A 301 -14.48 8.95 -9.48
CA GLN A 301 -15.41 8.22 -10.37
C GLN A 301 -16.58 7.56 -9.61
N GLY A 302 -16.63 7.66 -8.27
CA GLY A 302 -17.64 7.01 -7.44
C GLY A 302 -17.46 5.48 -7.32
N ALA A 303 -16.30 4.94 -7.71
CA ALA A 303 -15.98 3.52 -7.60
C ALA A 303 -15.38 3.14 -6.23
N LEU A 304 -15.11 4.14 -5.38
CA LEU A 304 -14.72 3.99 -3.98
C LEU A 304 -15.59 4.94 -3.13
N PRO A 305 -15.84 4.60 -1.86
CA PRO A 305 -16.63 5.41 -0.94
C PRO A 305 -15.99 6.76 -0.64
#